data_AF-A0A151AJ31-F1
#
_entry.id   AF-A0A151AJ31-F1
#
_cell.length_a   1.000
_cell.length_b   1.000
_cell.length_c   1.000
_cell.angle_alpha   90.00
_cell.angle_beta   90.00
_cell.angle_gamma   90.00
#
_symmetry.space_group_name_H-M   'P 1'
#
loop_
_entity.id
_entity.type
_entity.pdbx_description
1 polymer ?
#
loop_
_entity_poly.entity_id
_entity_poly.type
_entity_poly.pdbx_seq_one_letter_code
_entity_poly.pdbx_strand_id
1 'polypeptide(L)'
;MDRRTFLATAGVAFGLSTGVTSGAFPDDRPSLRLYSPASQLAADGTPLADESVVAAWAEPTASNRDASRGDPVSYDGRIPLISVDDRVAGIGSMLVADPGRQGGHTTSARSNARALLSLWNALLNGEHVGWDASHDQYWTLDAFGRFRSRAEREGYTIDSIDVIDDGRLADVSGLVVTTPPRTFDPEELDAIAAFVDDGGALFLHDQANFHGLDETDNLNAIAERLDIAFRFNADEVTDDASNAGASFDVLTTAYDPDLFGV
;
A
#
# COMPACT_ATOMS: atom_id res chain seq x y z
N MET A 1 3.54 13.11 24.01
CA MET A 1 2.50 12.11 24.36
C MET A 1 2.76 10.94 23.45
N ASP A 2 2.86 9.74 24.01
CA ASP A 2 3.32 8.54 23.32
C ASP A 2 2.23 8.06 22.36
N ARG A 3 2.51 8.05 21.05
CA ARG A 3 1.55 7.76 19.95
C ARG A 3 1.05 6.30 19.92
N ARG A 4 1.48 5.46 20.87
CA ARG A 4 1.33 4.00 20.83
C ARG A 4 0.14 3.44 21.59
N THR A 5 -0.98 4.14 21.70
CA THR A 5 -2.13 3.59 22.43
C THR A 5 -3.45 3.94 21.77
N PHE A 6 -3.76 3.30 20.65
CA PHE A 6 -5.14 3.11 20.24
C PHE A 6 -5.27 1.87 19.34
N LEU A 7 -5.41 0.69 19.95
CA LEU A 7 -6.13 -0.49 19.44
C LEU A 7 -6.00 -1.62 20.48
N ALA A 8 -6.63 -1.43 21.63
CA ALA A 8 -6.75 -2.47 22.64
C ALA A 8 -8.10 -2.39 23.35
N THR A 9 -9.21 -2.61 22.64
CA THR A 9 -10.47 -2.99 23.29
C THR A 9 -11.35 -3.85 22.39
N ALA A 10 -10.97 -5.11 22.23
CA ALA A 10 -11.91 -6.22 22.04
C ALA A 10 -11.34 -7.45 22.74
N GLY A 11 -11.68 -7.61 24.02
CA GLY A 11 -11.22 -8.72 24.84
C GLY A 11 -11.89 -10.03 24.42
N VAL A 12 -11.09 -10.99 23.94
CA VAL A 12 -11.39 -12.42 23.99
C VAL A 12 -10.21 -13.11 24.66
N ALA A 13 -10.51 -13.89 25.70
CA ALA A 13 -9.56 -14.49 26.62
C ALA A 13 -8.60 -15.48 25.94
N PHE A 14 -7.32 -15.42 26.32
CA PHE A 14 -6.27 -16.35 25.95
C PHE A 14 -6.56 -17.78 26.39
N GLY A 15 -6.64 -18.71 25.43
CA GLY A 15 -6.33 -20.12 25.62
C GLY A 15 -4.94 -20.39 25.04
N LEU A 16 -4.01 -20.83 25.89
CA LEU A 16 -2.65 -21.22 25.47
C LEU A 16 -2.72 -22.48 24.57
N SER A 17 -2.31 -22.36 23.32
CA SER A 17 -1.84 -23.49 22.53
C SER A 17 -0.51 -23.14 21.85
N THR A 18 0.56 -23.72 22.35
CA THR A 18 1.84 -23.84 21.66
C THR A 18 1.65 -24.72 20.42
N GLY A 19 1.67 -24.11 19.25
CA GLY A 19 1.65 -24.81 17.96
C GLY A 19 2.04 -23.86 16.85
N VAL A 20 3.24 -24.06 16.30
CA VAL A 20 3.63 -23.47 15.02
C VAL A 20 2.70 -24.08 13.97
N THR A 21 1.67 -23.35 13.58
CA THR A 21 0.92 -23.65 12.35
C THR A 21 1.38 -22.66 11.31
N SER A 22 2.20 -23.15 10.37
CA SER A 22 2.26 -22.58 9.03
C SER A 22 0.83 -22.62 8.47
N GLY A 23 0.10 -21.52 8.62
CA GLY A 23 -1.24 -21.38 8.09
C GLY A 23 -1.15 -21.29 6.58
N ALA A 24 -1.22 -22.44 5.90
CA ALA A 24 -1.70 -22.45 4.53
C ALA A 24 -3.14 -21.92 4.57
N PHE A 25 -3.33 -20.70 4.06
CA PHE A 25 -4.65 -20.10 3.93
C PHE A 25 -5.50 -20.97 2.97
N PRO A 26 -6.82 -21.10 3.20
CA PRO A 26 -7.66 -22.00 2.41
C PRO A 26 -7.77 -21.57 0.94
N ASP A 27 -7.81 -22.56 0.05
CA ASP A 27 -7.87 -22.49 -1.44
C ASP A 27 -9.02 -21.64 -2.05
N ASP A 28 -9.96 -21.14 -1.23
CA ASP A 28 -11.17 -20.42 -1.65
C ASP A 28 -11.09 -18.89 -1.49
N ARG A 29 -9.99 -18.38 -0.93
CA ARG A 29 -9.84 -16.95 -0.72
C ARG A 29 -9.54 -16.23 -2.03
N PRO A 30 -10.26 -15.15 -2.40
CA PRO A 30 -9.94 -14.43 -3.63
C PRO A 30 -8.54 -13.83 -3.53
N SER A 31 -7.72 -14.01 -4.56
CA SER A 31 -6.38 -13.44 -4.56
C SER A 31 -6.42 -11.92 -4.73
N LEU A 32 -5.42 -11.25 -4.15
CA LEU A 32 -5.01 -9.92 -4.57
C LEU A 32 -4.00 -10.07 -5.72
N ARG A 33 -4.09 -9.18 -6.69
CA ARG A 33 -3.11 -9.06 -7.78
C ARG A 33 -2.28 -7.82 -7.58
N LEU A 34 -0.96 -7.97 -7.51
CA LEU A 34 -0.03 -6.87 -7.41
C LEU A 34 0.83 -6.88 -8.66
N TYR A 35 0.58 -5.94 -9.56
CA TYR A 35 1.31 -5.81 -10.81
C TYR A 35 2.63 -5.07 -10.57
N SER A 36 3.74 -5.71 -10.91
CA SER A 36 5.12 -5.25 -10.69
C SER A 36 5.30 -4.67 -9.27
N PRO A 37 5.16 -5.49 -8.21
CA PRO A 37 5.22 -4.98 -6.86
C PRO A 37 6.65 -4.73 -6.37
N ALA A 38 6.82 -3.69 -5.58
CA ALA A 38 7.93 -3.52 -4.66
C ALA A 38 7.60 -4.15 -3.28
N SER A 39 8.62 -4.62 -2.56
CA SER A 39 8.49 -5.03 -1.17
C SER A 39 8.68 -3.86 -0.20
N GLN A 40 8.50 -4.12 1.09
CA GLN A 40 8.62 -3.10 2.14
C GLN A 40 9.79 -3.42 3.06
N LEU A 41 10.28 -2.42 3.79
CA LEU A 41 11.40 -2.50 4.73
C LEU A 41 11.00 -1.95 6.09
N ALA A 42 11.80 -2.21 7.11
CA ALA A 42 11.72 -1.50 8.38
C ALA A 42 12.13 -0.03 8.21
N ALA A 43 11.76 0.82 9.18
CA ALA A 43 12.12 2.24 9.21
C ALA A 43 13.63 2.53 9.07
N ASP A 44 14.49 1.58 9.48
CA ASP A 44 15.95 1.70 9.37
C ASP A 44 16.54 1.12 8.06
N GLY A 45 15.68 0.69 7.14
CA GLY A 45 16.06 0.11 5.85
C GLY A 45 16.46 -1.36 5.91
N THR A 46 16.33 -2.04 7.06
CA THR A 46 16.56 -3.49 7.18
C THR A 46 15.29 -4.28 6.82
N PRO A 47 15.35 -5.63 6.70
CA PRO A 47 14.14 -6.44 6.55
C PRO A 47 13.10 -6.15 7.64
N LEU A 48 11.85 -5.94 7.23
CA LEU A 48 10.71 -5.67 8.10
C LEU A 48 10.35 -6.93 8.90
N ALA A 49 10.96 -7.06 10.08
CA ALA A 49 10.75 -8.19 10.98
C ALA A 49 9.51 -8.04 11.87
N ASP A 50 9.00 -6.82 12.04
CA ASP A 50 7.75 -6.58 12.78
C ASP A 50 6.56 -6.95 11.90
N GLU A 51 6.09 -8.19 12.02
CA GLU A 51 4.93 -8.66 11.26
C GLU A 51 3.62 -7.95 11.64
N SER A 52 3.57 -7.24 12.79
CA SER A 52 2.33 -6.62 13.27
C SER A 52 1.87 -5.43 12.43
N VAL A 53 2.78 -4.83 11.66
CA VAL A 53 2.46 -3.75 10.71
C VAL A 53 2.18 -4.28 9.31
N VAL A 54 2.40 -5.57 9.02
CA VAL A 54 2.28 -6.12 7.67
C VAL A 54 0.89 -6.69 7.43
N ALA A 55 0.17 -6.06 6.52
CA ALA A 55 -1.20 -6.41 6.15
C ALA A 55 -1.27 -7.48 5.04
N ALA A 56 -0.29 -7.53 4.12
CA ALA A 56 -0.24 -8.54 3.07
C ALA A 56 1.19 -8.95 2.74
N TRP A 57 1.35 -10.23 2.41
CA TRP A 57 2.61 -10.88 2.11
C TRP A 57 2.58 -11.48 0.72
N ALA A 58 3.74 -11.64 0.09
CA ALA A 58 3.87 -12.49 -1.08
C ALA A 58 3.69 -13.98 -0.67
N GLU A 59 3.33 -14.82 -1.63
CA GLU A 59 3.31 -16.27 -1.42
C GLU A 59 4.74 -16.80 -1.20
N PRO A 60 4.94 -17.95 -0.52
CA PRO A 60 6.27 -18.49 -0.21
C PRO A 60 7.15 -18.81 -1.44
N THR A 61 6.56 -18.84 -2.63
CA THR A 61 7.24 -19.06 -3.91
C THR A 61 7.82 -17.78 -4.52
N ALA A 62 7.50 -16.62 -3.97
CA ALA A 62 7.98 -15.34 -4.45
C ALA A 62 9.44 -15.09 -4.07
N SER A 63 10.10 -14.21 -4.82
CA SER A 63 11.48 -13.78 -4.60
C SER A 63 11.69 -12.32 -5.00
N ASN A 64 12.57 -11.62 -4.30
CA ASN A 64 13.02 -10.29 -4.70
C ASN A 64 14.00 -10.42 -5.88
N ARG A 65 13.90 -9.49 -6.83
CA ARG A 65 14.87 -9.29 -7.91
C ARG A 65 15.37 -7.86 -7.89
N ASP A 66 16.64 -7.69 -8.25
CA ASP A 66 17.18 -6.39 -8.62
C ASP A 66 16.68 -6.04 -10.03
N ALA A 67 15.93 -4.95 -10.13
CA ALA A 67 15.19 -4.60 -11.34
C ALA A 67 15.90 -3.53 -12.18
N SER A 68 16.74 -2.67 -11.59
CA SER A 68 17.58 -1.75 -12.39
C SER A 68 18.60 -0.87 -11.63
N ARG A 69 18.42 -0.55 -10.34
CA ARG A 69 19.30 0.36 -9.58
C ARG A 69 19.31 0.08 -8.07
N GLY A 70 20.50 0.15 -7.47
CA GLY A 70 20.70 0.02 -6.02
C GLY A 70 21.05 -1.42 -5.61
N ASP A 71 21.35 -1.61 -4.33
CA ASP A 71 21.46 -2.93 -3.71
C ASP A 71 20.16 -3.16 -2.91
N PRO A 72 19.06 -3.61 -3.55
CA PRO A 72 17.81 -3.82 -2.84
C PRO A 72 17.97 -4.88 -1.76
N VAL A 73 17.22 -4.72 -0.67
CA VAL A 73 17.21 -5.74 0.39
C VAL A 73 16.44 -6.96 -0.11
N SER A 74 17.07 -8.12 -0.09
CA SER A 74 16.43 -9.39 -0.39
C SER A 74 15.98 -10.08 0.89
N TYR A 75 14.79 -10.68 0.86
CA TYR A 75 14.24 -11.46 1.95
C TYR A 75 14.56 -12.95 1.75
N ASP A 76 15.10 -13.58 2.80
CA ASP A 76 15.24 -15.04 2.88
C ASP A 76 13.94 -15.74 3.36
N GLY A 77 12.90 -14.94 3.66
CA GLY A 77 11.64 -15.38 4.25
C GLY A 77 10.44 -14.75 3.57
N ARG A 78 9.39 -14.45 4.36
CA ARG A 78 8.17 -13.82 3.82
C ARG A 78 8.49 -12.39 3.35
N ILE A 79 7.97 -12.04 2.18
CA ILE A 79 8.17 -10.72 1.58
C ILE A 79 6.92 -9.86 1.86
N PRO A 80 7.05 -8.75 2.60
CA PRO A 80 5.92 -7.85 2.86
C PRO A 80 5.58 -7.04 1.61
N LEU A 81 4.29 -6.97 1.26
CA LEU A 81 3.79 -6.28 0.07
C LEU A 81 2.90 -5.08 0.41
N ILE A 82 2.19 -5.17 1.54
CA ILE A 82 1.33 -4.10 2.06
C ILE A 82 1.53 -4.02 3.56
N SER A 83 1.72 -2.82 4.10
CA SER A 83 1.84 -2.53 5.52
C SER A 83 0.94 -1.38 5.89
N VAL A 84 0.50 -1.38 7.15
CA VAL A 84 -0.30 -0.34 7.76
C VAL A 84 0.34 0.03 9.09
N ASP A 85 0.59 1.33 9.26
CA ASP A 85 0.97 1.91 10.54
C ASP A 85 -0.01 3.04 10.86
N ASP A 86 -0.83 2.82 11.89
CA ASP A 86 -1.98 3.66 12.24
C ASP A 86 -2.89 3.96 11.04
N ARG A 87 -2.88 5.21 10.53
CA ARG A 87 -3.72 5.68 9.41
C ARG A 87 -2.99 5.71 8.07
N VAL A 88 -1.76 5.19 8.01
CA VAL A 88 -0.93 5.20 6.81
C VAL A 88 -0.80 3.78 6.27
N ALA A 89 -1.27 3.56 5.05
CA ALA A 89 -1.09 2.31 4.31
C ALA A 89 -0.05 2.48 3.21
N GLY A 90 0.98 1.63 3.24
CA GLY A 90 1.94 1.48 2.15
C GLY A 90 1.58 0.27 1.32
N ILE A 91 1.50 0.44 0.00
CA ILE A 91 1.07 -0.59 -0.95
C ILE A 91 2.13 -0.65 -2.05
N GLY A 92 2.84 -1.77 -2.16
CA GLY A 92 3.93 -1.94 -3.13
C GLY A 92 3.51 -1.98 -4.61
N SER A 93 2.25 -1.69 -4.94
CA SER A 93 1.74 -1.73 -6.32
C SER A 93 0.58 -0.74 -6.51
N MET A 94 0.31 -0.36 -7.75
CA MET A 94 -0.88 0.38 -8.17
C MET A 94 -2.12 -0.54 -8.15
N LEU A 95 -2.50 -1.04 -6.97
CA LEU A 95 -3.39 -2.18 -6.75
C LEU A 95 -4.69 -2.19 -7.58
N VAL A 96 -5.28 -1.03 -7.85
CA VAL A 96 -6.58 -0.91 -8.54
C VAL A 96 -6.52 -0.11 -9.84
N ALA A 97 -5.33 0.07 -10.42
CA ALA A 97 -5.20 0.72 -11.72
C ALA A 97 -5.99 -0.04 -12.79
N ASP A 98 -6.48 0.70 -13.78
CA ASP A 98 -7.26 0.14 -14.84
C ASP A 98 -6.43 -0.93 -15.59
N PRO A 99 -7.02 -2.09 -15.93
CA PRO A 99 -6.30 -3.18 -16.60
C PRO A 99 -5.46 -2.75 -17.80
N GLY A 100 -5.97 -1.81 -18.61
CA GLY A 100 -5.24 -1.29 -19.79
C GLY A 100 -3.94 -0.56 -19.46
N ARG A 101 -3.75 -0.14 -18.21
CA ARG A 101 -2.50 0.44 -17.69
C ARG A 101 -1.55 -0.61 -17.09
N GLN A 102 -2.04 -1.83 -16.83
CA GLN A 102 -1.30 -2.92 -16.16
C GLN A 102 -1.33 -4.21 -16.99
N GLY A 103 -0.84 -4.14 -18.23
CA GLY A 103 -0.74 -5.32 -19.11
C GLY A 103 -2.06 -5.89 -19.65
N GLY A 104 -3.21 -5.30 -19.32
CA GLY A 104 -4.52 -5.66 -19.86
C GLY A 104 -5.28 -6.74 -19.08
N HIS A 105 -4.68 -7.34 -18.05
CA HIS A 105 -5.32 -8.42 -17.29
C HIS A 105 -6.39 -7.90 -16.33
N THR A 106 -7.52 -8.60 -16.29
CA THR A 106 -8.64 -8.30 -15.36
C THR A 106 -8.65 -9.22 -14.14
N THR A 107 -7.67 -10.11 -14.04
CA THR A 107 -7.49 -11.03 -12.92
C THR A 107 -7.51 -10.26 -11.60
N SER A 108 -8.33 -10.70 -10.66
CA SER A 108 -8.45 -10.12 -9.32
C SER A 108 -8.84 -8.63 -9.27
N ALA A 109 -9.22 -8.00 -10.39
CA ALA A 109 -9.61 -6.58 -10.38
C ALA A 109 -10.79 -6.31 -9.43
N ARG A 110 -11.71 -7.27 -9.30
CA ARG A 110 -12.85 -7.17 -8.36
C ARG A 110 -12.42 -7.33 -6.91
N SER A 111 -11.51 -8.26 -6.60
CA SER A 111 -11.01 -8.46 -5.24
C SER A 111 -10.12 -7.30 -4.81
N ASN A 112 -9.21 -6.84 -5.66
CA ASN A 112 -8.40 -5.64 -5.41
C ASN A 112 -9.27 -4.41 -5.09
N ALA A 113 -10.30 -4.16 -5.90
CA ALA A 113 -11.19 -3.02 -5.67
C ALA A 113 -11.98 -3.14 -4.36
N ARG A 114 -12.37 -4.35 -3.95
CA ARG A 114 -13.02 -4.58 -2.64
C ARG A 114 -12.04 -4.43 -1.49
N ALA A 115 -10.82 -4.95 -1.64
CA ALA A 115 -9.76 -4.86 -0.66
C ALA A 115 -9.39 -3.40 -0.38
N LEU A 116 -9.19 -2.58 -1.42
CA LEU A 116 -8.89 -1.17 -1.23
C LEU A 116 -10.06 -0.40 -0.61
N LEU A 117 -11.31 -0.70 -0.98
CA LEU A 117 -12.48 -0.11 -0.32
C LEU A 117 -12.60 -0.52 1.15
N SER A 118 -12.28 -1.78 1.48
CA SER A 118 -12.27 -2.24 2.87
C SER A 118 -11.19 -1.50 3.67
N LEU A 119 -10.01 -1.32 3.09
CA LEU A 119 -8.94 -0.53 3.68
C LEU A 119 -9.35 0.95 3.86
N TRP A 120 -10.01 1.54 2.88
CA TRP A 120 -10.59 2.89 2.97
C TRP A 120 -11.61 2.98 4.10
N ASN A 121 -12.53 2.03 4.22
CA ASN A 121 -13.50 1.98 5.32
C ASN A 121 -12.84 1.84 6.70
N ALA A 122 -11.70 1.16 6.78
CA ALA A 122 -10.98 0.96 8.03
C ALA A 122 -10.21 2.22 8.48
N LEU A 123 -9.62 2.96 7.53
CA LEU A 123 -8.69 4.05 7.85
C LEU A 123 -9.31 5.46 7.76
N LEU A 124 -10.21 5.69 6.79
CA LEU A 124 -10.80 7.01 6.56
C LEU A 124 -11.80 7.38 7.66
N ASN A 125 -11.82 8.67 8.01
CA ASN A 125 -12.82 9.28 8.89
C ASN A 125 -13.90 10.07 8.11
N GLY A 126 -13.96 9.89 6.79
CA GLY A 126 -14.88 10.58 5.89
C GLY A 126 -14.91 9.94 4.50
N GLU A 127 -15.60 10.60 3.58
CA GLU A 127 -15.90 10.06 2.24
C GLU A 127 -15.12 10.78 1.12
N HIS A 128 -14.40 11.87 1.43
CA HIS A 128 -13.66 12.65 0.43
C HIS A 128 -12.19 12.23 0.41
N VAL A 129 -11.69 11.87 -0.77
CA VAL A 129 -10.31 11.42 -0.97
C VAL A 129 -9.64 12.28 -2.04
N GLY A 130 -8.50 12.88 -1.69
CA GLY A 130 -7.62 13.56 -2.62
C GLY A 130 -6.69 12.57 -3.31
N TRP A 131 -6.54 12.70 -4.63
CA TRP A 131 -5.54 11.97 -5.42
C TRP A 131 -4.44 12.94 -5.84
N ASP A 132 -3.21 12.72 -5.36
CA ASP A 132 -2.11 13.64 -5.63
C ASP A 132 -1.77 13.68 -7.14
N ALA A 133 -1.65 14.91 -7.64
CA ALA A 133 -1.23 15.26 -8.99
C ALA A 133 -0.26 16.47 -8.99
N SER A 134 0.26 16.90 -7.82
CA SER A 134 1.13 18.08 -7.70
C SER A 134 2.61 17.78 -8.01
N HIS A 135 2.98 16.49 -8.13
CA HIS A 135 4.37 16.02 -8.23
C HIS A 135 4.71 15.34 -9.57
N ASP A 136 3.94 15.60 -10.62
CA ASP A 136 4.11 15.04 -11.98
C ASP A 136 3.93 13.51 -12.06
N GLN A 137 3.08 12.95 -11.20
CA GLN A 137 2.74 11.54 -11.22
C GLN A 137 2.31 11.06 -12.60
N TYR A 138 2.91 9.96 -13.04
CA TYR A 138 2.39 9.20 -14.19
C TYR A 138 1.01 8.58 -13.87
N TRP A 139 0.85 8.12 -12.63
CA TRP A 139 -0.35 7.44 -12.11
C TRP A 139 -1.37 8.42 -11.53
N THR A 140 -1.84 9.34 -12.38
CA THR A 140 -2.94 10.24 -12.01
C THR A 140 -4.26 9.48 -11.87
N LEU A 141 -5.27 10.11 -11.24
CA LEU A 141 -6.61 9.55 -11.02
C LEU A 141 -7.25 8.93 -12.29
N ASP A 142 -6.94 9.44 -13.48
CA ASP A 142 -7.43 8.91 -14.76
C ASP A 142 -6.95 7.49 -15.06
N ALA A 143 -5.87 7.03 -14.44
CA ALA A 143 -5.42 5.64 -14.53
C ALA A 143 -6.27 4.67 -13.69
N PHE A 144 -7.19 5.17 -12.86
CA PHE A 144 -7.97 4.40 -11.89
C PHE A 144 -9.48 4.53 -12.11
N GLY A 145 -9.91 4.82 -13.34
CA GLY A 145 -11.30 5.18 -13.66
C GLY A 145 -12.33 4.14 -13.23
N ARG A 146 -12.04 2.83 -13.38
CA ARG A 146 -12.96 1.77 -12.94
C ARG A 146 -13.11 1.71 -11.43
N PHE A 147 -12.01 1.90 -10.71
CA PHE A 147 -12.04 1.95 -9.25
C PHE A 147 -12.76 3.21 -8.76
N ARG A 148 -12.44 4.38 -9.33
CA ARG A 148 -13.13 5.65 -9.04
C ARG A 148 -14.65 5.49 -9.17
N SER A 149 -15.13 5.02 -10.32
CA SER A 149 -16.56 4.80 -10.52
C SER A 149 -17.17 3.79 -9.54
N ARG A 150 -16.38 2.84 -9.02
CA ARG A 150 -16.85 1.91 -7.99
C ARG A 150 -16.93 2.61 -6.64
N ALA A 151 -15.88 3.29 -6.20
CA ALA A 151 -15.85 4.02 -4.94
C ALA A 151 -16.97 5.08 -4.87
N GLU A 152 -17.23 5.80 -5.97
CA GLU A 152 -18.34 6.77 -6.07
C GLU A 152 -19.72 6.12 -5.87
N ARG A 153 -19.91 4.87 -6.31
CA ARG A 153 -21.16 4.14 -6.03
C ARG A 153 -21.27 3.67 -4.59
N GLU A 154 -20.14 3.56 -3.88
CA GLU A 154 -20.09 3.16 -2.47
C GLU A 154 -20.09 4.38 -1.54
N GLY A 155 -20.20 5.61 -2.07
CA GLY A 155 -20.38 6.85 -1.31
C GLY A 155 -19.18 7.79 -1.29
N TYR A 156 -18.04 7.41 -1.87
CA TYR A 156 -16.83 8.24 -1.86
C TYR A 156 -16.84 9.33 -2.94
N THR A 157 -16.27 10.49 -2.63
CA THR A 157 -15.88 11.51 -3.62
C THR A 157 -14.37 11.45 -3.79
N ILE A 158 -13.89 11.38 -5.03
CA ILE A 158 -12.46 11.35 -5.32
C ILE A 158 -12.12 12.46 -6.32
N ASP A 159 -11.24 13.36 -5.91
CA ASP A 159 -10.78 14.48 -6.72
C ASP A 159 -9.26 14.51 -6.80
N SER A 160 -8.72 14.92 -7.95
CA SER A 160 -7.30 15.23 -8.03
C SER A 160 -6.98 16.48 -7.20
N ILE A 161 -5.79 16.51 -6.62
CA ILE A 161 -5.23 17.70 -5.96
C ILE A 161 -3.91 18.08 -6.63
N ASP A 162 -3.78 19.34 -7.01
CA ASP A 162 -2.63 19.90 -7.72
C ASP A 162 -1.73 20.74 -6.80
N VAL A 163 -2.08 20.83 -5.52
CA VAL A 163 -1.30 21.45 -4.46
C VAL A 163 -1.51 20.68 -3.16
N ILE A 164 -0.44 20.56 -2.37
CA ILE A 164 -0.46 19.96 -1.03
C ILE A 164 -0.16 21.05 -0.02
N ASP A 165 -1.22 21.51 0.65
CA ASP A 165 -1.15 22.45 1.75
C ASP A 165 -2.29 22.19 2.75
N ASP A 166 -2.21 22.79 3.94
CA ASP A 166 -3.21 22.62 5.00
C ASP A 166 -4.63 22.93 4.53
N GLY A 167 -4.78 23.94 3.66
CA GLY A 167 -6.08 24.39 3.17
C GLY A 167 -6.72 23.34 2.28
N ARG A 168 -5.96 22.76 1.36
CA ARG A 168 -6.44 21.72 0.45
C ARG A 168 -6.67 20.40 1.17
N LEU A 169 -5.79 20.04 2.10
CA LEU A 169 -5.91 18.78 2.86
C LEU A 169 -7.07 18.81 3.87
N ALA A 170 -7.49 19.98 4.35
CA ALA A 170 -8.66 20.12 5.22
C ALA A 170 -10.00 19.75 4.53
N ASP A 171 -10.06 19.73 3.20
CA ASP A 171 -11.27 19.37 2.43
C ASP A 171 -11.44 17.85 2.22
N VAL A 172 -10.43 17.06 2.59
CA VAL A 172 -10.41 15.61 2.36
C VAL A 172 -10.20 14.85 3.67
N SER A 173 -10.63 13.61 3.68
CA SER A 173 -10.40 12.64 4.78
C SER A 173 -9.26 11.66 4.47
N GLY A 174 -8.86 11.59 3.20
CA GLY A 174 -7.78 10.74 2.73
C GLY A 174 -6.94 11.39 1.64
N LEU A 175 -5.68 11.01 1.58
CA LEU A 175 -4.75 11.37 0.50
C LEU A 175 -4.17 10.09 -0.12
N VAL A 176 -4.21 10.00 -1.45
CA VAL A 176 -3.54 8.97 -2.23
C VAL A 176 -2.33 9.58 -2.93
N VAL A 177 -1.15 9.00 -2.73
CA VAL A 177 0.09 9.39 -3.42
C VAL A 177 0.64 8.18 -4.16
N THR A 178 0.89 8.32 -5.46
CA THR A 178 1.40 7.24 -6.32
C THR A 178 2.78 7.61 -6.87
N THR A 179 3.84 6.85 -6.57
CA THR A 179 5.21 6.95 -7.14
C THR A 179 5.56 8.35 -7.69
N PRO A 180 5.72 9.35 -6.81
CA PRO A 180 5.84 10.76 -7.20
C PRO A 180 7.25 11.04 -7.76
N PRO A 181 7.41 11.47 -9.02
CA PRO A 181 8.73 11.72 -9.62
C PRO A 181 9.47 12.93 -9.05
N ARG A 182 8.75 13.86 -8.40
CA ARG A 182 9.35 15.01 -7.74
C ARG A 182 9.32 14.87 -6.23
N THR A 183 10.37 15.40 -5.60
CA THR A 183 10.47 15.55 -4.15
C THR A 183 9.39 16.50 -3.64
N PHE A 184 8.89 16.22 -2.45
CA PHE A 184 8.03 17.12 -1.69
C PHE A 184 8.89 18.15 -0.98
N ASP A 185 8.47 19.40 -1.00
CA ASP A 185 9.13 20.46 -0.24
C ASP A 185 8.79 20.32 1.27
N PRO A 186 9.63 20.87 2.17
CA PRO A 186 9.43 20.73 3.62
C PRO A 186 8.04 21.18 4.11
N GLU A 187 7.48 22.23 3.53
CA GLU A 187 6.15 22.72 3.86
C GLU A 187 5.04 21.73 3.48
N GLU A 188 5.19 21.01 2.36
CA GLU A 188 4.23 19.98 1.94
C GLU A 188 4.32 18.75 2.86
N LEU A 189 5.55 18.35 3.23
CA LEU A 189 5.79 17.29 4.20
C LEU A 189 5.20 17.63 5.58
N ASP A 190 5.31 18.89 6.01
CA ASP A 190 4.71 19.38 7.24
C ASP A 190 3.18 19.36 7.18
N ALA A 191 2.58 19.76 6.05
CA ALA A 191 1.14 19.70 5.84
C ALA A 191 0.60 18.26 5.85
N ILE A 192 1.31 17.31 5.21
CA ILE A 192 0.96 15.88 5.25
C ILE A 192 1.05 15.35 6.69
N ALA A 193 2.08 15.74 7.44
CA ALA A 193 2.22 15.35 8.85
C ALA A 193 1.08 15.88 9.72
N ALA A 194 0.71 17.15 9.56
CA ALA A 194 -0.41 17.75 10.27
C ALA A 194 -1.74 17.06 9.89
N PHE A 195 -1.96 16.79 8.61
CA PHE A 195 -3.13 16.09 8.11
C PHE A 195 -3.32 14.71 8.76
N VAL A 196 -2.24 13.91 8.88
CA VAL A 196 -2.30 12.60 9.54
C VAL A 196 -2.52 12.75 11.05
N ASP A 197 -1.82 13.69 11.71
CA ASP A 197 -2.01 13.98 13.14
C ASP A 197 -3.46 14.44 13.46
N ASP A 198 -4.12 15.12 12.52
CA ASP A 198 -5.53 15.55 12.61
C ASP A 198 -6.54 14.44 12.21
N GLY A 199 -6.05 13.23 11.92
CA GLY A 199 -6.86 12.04 11.68
C GLY A 199 -7.12 11.71 10.20
N GLY A 200 -6.50 12.43 9.28
CA GLY A 200 -6.47 12.07 7.86
C GLY A 200 -5.76 10.73 7.62
N ALA A 201 -6.18 9.99 6.59
CA ALA A 201 -5.53 8.75 6.19
C ALA A 201 -4.67 8.93 4.93
N LEU A 202 -3.58 8.18 4.84
CA LEU A 202 -2.64 8.25 3.73
C LEU A 202 -2.48 6.88 3.07
N PHE A 203 -2.57 6.85 1.74
CA PHE A 203 -2.39 5.66 0.92
C PHE A 203 -1.22 5.90 -0.04
N LEU A 204 -0.07 5.32 0.30
CA LEU A 204 1.17 5.43 -0.45
C LEU A 204 1.29 4.22 -1.37
N HIS A 205 1.22 4.47 -2.68
CA HIS A 205 1.36 3.45 -3.70
C HIS A 205 2.72 3.55 -4.37
N ASP A 206 3.50 2.49 -4.21
CA ASP A 206 4.76 2.31 -4.87
C ASP A 206 4.63 1.32 -6.04
N GLN A 207 5.72 1.09 -6.75
CA GLN A 207 5.84 0.07 -7.78
C GLN A 207 7.29 -0.39 -7.88
N ALA A 208 7.51 -1.54 -8.50
CA ALA A 208 8.86 -2.06 -8.69
C ALA A 208 9.79 -1.06 -9.39
N ASN A 209 11.08 -1.12 -9.03
CA ASN A 209 12.18 -0.35 -9.63
C ASN A 209 12.56 -0.83 -11.04
N PHE A 210 11.56 -1.21 -11.83
CA PHE A 210 11.75 -1.60 -13.21
C PHE A 210 12.03 -0.36 -14.06
N HIS A 211 13.22 -0.30 -14.63
CA HIS A 211 13.73 0.85 -15.39
C HIS A 211 13.96 2.16 -14.60
N GLY A 212 14.00 2.12 -13.26
CA GLY A 212 14.28 3.32 -12.44
C GLY A 212 13.08 4.26 -12.30
N LEU A 213 11.87 3.71 -12.27
CA LEU A 213 10.60 4.46 -12.26
C LEU A 213 9.79 4.27 -10.97
N ASP A 214 10.38 3.67 -9.94
CA ASP A 214 9.76 3.43 -8.64
C ASP A 214 9.62 4.73 -7.82
N GLU A 215 10.56 5.66 -7.95
CA GLU A 215 10.56 6.93 -7.19
C GLU A 215 10.45 6.71 -5.67
N THR A 216 10.93 5.55 -5.22
CA THR A 216 10.90 5.02 -3.85
C THR A 216 11.38 6.04 -2.82
N ASP A 217 12.44 6.79 -3.15
CA ASP A 217 13.05 7.77 -2.25
C ASP A 217 12.06 8.89 -1.87
N ASN A 218 11.20 9.33 -2.79
CA ASN A 218 10.24 10.40 -2.54
C ASN A 218 9.10 9.92 -1.62
N LEU A 219 8.65 8.66 -1.77
CA LEU A 219 7.69 8.04 -0.84
C LEU A 219 8.33 7.84 0.55
N ASN A 220 9.59 7.41 0.58
CA ASN A 220 10.32 7.20 1.83
C ASN A 220 10.60 8.50 2.60
N ALA A 221 10.70 9.65 1.92
CA ALA A 221 10.77 10.96 2.56
C ALA A 221 9.49 11.30 3.34
N ILE A 222 8.30 10.97 2.79
CA ILE A 222 7.03 11.09 3.51
C ILE A 222 7.02 10.15 4.71
N ALA A 223 7.41 8.89 4.50
CA ALA A 223 7.45 7.88 5.55
C ALA A 223 8.38 8.28 6.72
N GLU A 224 9.54 8.87 6.40
CA GLU A 224 10.48 9.42 7.38
C GLU A 224 9.90 10.62 8.13
N ARG A 225 9.25 11.56 7.42
CA ARG A 225 8.64 12.73 8.06
C ARG A 225 7.59 12.33 9.10
N LEU A 226 6.82 11.29 8.81
CA LEU A 226 5.74 10.77 9.65
C LEU A 226 6.23 9.83 10.77
N ASP A 227 7.49 9.39 10.73
CA ASP A 227 8.05 8.37 11.63
C ASP A 227 7.26 7.05 11.60
N ILE A 228 6.80 6.63 10.42
CA ILE A 228 6.07 5.36 10.26
C ILE A 228 7.02 4.15 10.27
N ALA A 229 6.50 2.99 10.68
CA ALA A 229 7.25 1.77 10.93
C ALA A 229 7.86 1.10 9.68
N PHE A 230 7.38 1.43 8.49
CA PHE A 230 7.81 0.81 7.23
C PHE A 230 8.40 1.82 6.22
N ARG A 231 9.18 1.29 5.27
CA ARG A 231 9.68 1.98 4.08
C ARG A 231 9.40 1.12 2.84
N PHE A 232 9.53 1.72 1.67
CA PHE A 232 9.48 1.03 0.38
C PHE A 232 10.88 0.57 -0.04
N ASN A 233 10.98 -0.63 -0.58
CA ASN A 233 12.21 -1.21 -1.09
C ASN A 233 12.35 -0.91 -2.58
N ALA A 234 13.56 -0.63 -3.05
CA ALA A 234 13.82 -0.34 -4.47
C ALA A 234 14.02 -1.63 -5.29
N ASP A 235 13.10 -2.60 -5.16
CA ASP A 235 13.20 -3.94 -5.73
C ASP A 235 12.08 -4.28 -6.73
N GLU A 236 12.04 -5.52 -7.21
CA GLU A 236 10.86 -6.11 -7.86
C GLU A 236 10.59 -7.48 -7.25
N VAL A 237 9.37 -7.68 -6.74
CA VAL A 237 8.93 -8.99 -6.27
C VAL A 237 8.36 -9.77 -7.44
N THR A 238 8.87 -10.99 -7.64
CA THR A 238 8.42 -11.90 -8.71
C THR A 238 8.05 -13.27 -8.16
N ASP A 239 7.10 -13.94 -8.80
CA ASP A 239 6.67 -15.30 -8.46
C ASP A 239 6.32 -16.08 -9.74
N ASP A 240 7.07 -17.14 -10.04
CA ASP A 240 6.83 -17.99 -11.22
C ASP A 240 5.65 -18.96 -11.04
N ALA A 241 5.21 -19.21 -9.80
CA ALA A 241 4.14 -20.15 -9.47
C ALA A 241 2.79 -19.45 -9.23
N SER A 242 2.79 -18.33 -8.50
CA SER A 242 1.59 -17.58 -8.10
C SER A 242 1.52 -16.24 -8.82
N ASN A 243 1.11 -16.27 -10.09
CA ASN A 243 1.02 -15.07 -10.92
C ASN A 243 -0.15 -15.07 -11.92
N ALA A 244 -0.44 -13.90 -12.48
CA ALA A 244 -1.46 -13.68 -13.51
C ALA A 244 -0.88 -13.67 -14.94
N GLY A 245 0.03 -14.62 -15.24
CA GLY A 245 0.54 -14.88 -16.59
C GLY A 245 1.99 -14.41 -16.84
N ALA A 246 2.56 -13.63 -15.92
CA ALA A 246 3.96 -13.23 -15.94
C ALA A 246 4.51 -13.16 -14.51
N SER A 247 5.79 -13.46 -14.31
CA SER A 247 6.38 -13.57 -12.96
C SER A 247 6.27 -12.30 -12.12
N PHE A 248 6.23 -11.12 -12.74
CA PHE A 248 6.07 -9.83 -12.05
C PHE A 248 4.60 -9.47 -11.77
N ASP A 249 3.64 -10.26 -12.24
CA ASP A 249 2.20 -10.04 -12.03
C ASP A 249 1.71 -10.94 -10.88
N VAL A 250 2.17 -10.62 -9.67
CA VAL A 250 2.11 -11.50 -8.49
C VAL A 250 0.69 -11.62 -7.97
N LEU A 251 0.29 -12.84 -7.58
CA LEU A 251 -0.95 -13.14 -6.88
C LEU A 251 -0.66 -13.56 -5.44
N THR A 252 -1.49 -13.12 -4.51
CA THR A 252 -1.41 -13.55 -3.10
C THR A 252 -2.77 -13.73 -2.45
N THR A 253 -2.86 -14.72 -1.56
CA THR A 253 -3.96 -14.95 -0.62
C THR A 253 -3.54 -14.73 0.84
N ALA A 254 -2.27 -14.41 1.07
CA ALA A 254 -1.65 -14.23 2.38
C ALA A 254 -1.79 -12.78 2.88
N TYR A 255 -3.01 -12.37 3.22
CA TYR A 255 -3.32 -11.03 3.73
C TYR A 255 -4.26 -11.05 4.94
N ASP A 256 -4.39 -9.95 5.66
CA ASP A 256 -5.31 -9.83 6.81
C ASP A 256 -6.79 -9.83 6.35
N PRO A 257 -7.60 -10.84 6.74
CA PRO A 257 -9.00 -10.91 6.34
C PRO A 257 -9.87 -9.82 6.95
N ASP A 258 -9.55 -9.37 8.16
CA ASP A 258 -10.36 -8.39 8.87
C ASP A 258 -10.14 -7.00 8.26
N LEU A 259 -8.94 -6.73 7.75
CA LEU A 259 -8.63 -5.48 7.08
C LEU A 259 -9.17 -5.41 5.64
N PHE A 260 -9.00 -6.48 4.86
CA PHE A 260 -9.33 -6.45 3.43
C PHE A 260 -10.74 -6.94 3.08
N GLY A 261 -11.44 -7.64 3.99
CA GLY A 261 -12.86 -7.96 3.83
C GLY A 261 -13.22 -8.72 2.55
N VAL A 262 -12.27 -9.49 2.00
CA VAL A 262 -12.39 -10.24 0.73
C VAL A 262 -12.21 -11.74 0.92
#